data_AF-A0A131YAQ5-F1
#
_entry.id   AF-A0A131YAQ5-F1
#
_cell.length_a   1.000
_cell.length_b   1.000
_cell.length_c   1.000
_cell.angle_alpha   90.00
_cell.angle_beta   90.00
_cell.angle_gamma   90.00
#
_symmetry.space_group_name_H-M   'P 1'
#
loop_
_entity.id
_entity.type
_entity.pdbx_description
1 polymer ?
#
loop_
_entity_poly.entity_id
_entity_poly.type
_entity_poly.pdbx_seq_one_letter_code
_entity_poly.pdbx_strand_id
1 'polypeptide(L)'
;MELRLRRVLDCLFVAFVCSAGLLLLPLLLLSLRARQWFFVRIIAVASWLWGDVFEDTRREAIAALDEPESSDPELRSDGEIRVLEIGAGSGANFGYLRRKVRYWNVDPNTEFQNFFLETVKKYPKVEMERWVVGYGEDMRDVPAGHFDAVIVTHLLCSVHSPEKVLQECRRVLVKGGRLVFMEHVAQPKGSVGRMLQNMLTPLWSVICCGCCLNRDSGELIRNAGFSEVHLKETNVDMPVILTRHVYGYAVA
;
A
#
# COMPACT_ATOMS: atom_id res chain seq x y z
N MET A 1 -3.46 -13.67 28.15
CA MET A 1 -4.35 -12.59 28.64
C MET A 1 -4.07 -11.29 27.91
N GLU A 2 -2.80 -10.93 27.72
CA GLU A 2 -2.35 -9.73 26.98
C GLU A 2 -2.82 -9.66 25.51
N LEU A 3 -2.68 -10.74 24.73
CA LEU A 3 -3.15 -10.78 23.33
C LEU A 3 -4.66 -10.53 23.18
N ARG A 4 -5.48 -11.01 24.11
CA ARG A 4 -6.94 -10.77 24.08
C ARG A 4 -7.26 -9.32 24.42
N LEU A 5 -6.55 -8.74 25.40
CA LEU A 5 -6.71 -7.34 25.76
C LEU A 5 -6.29 -6.41 24.62
N ARG A 6 -5.17 -6.72 23.94
CA ARG A 6 -4.69 -5.97 22.77
C ARG A 6 -5.74 -5.95 21.65
N ARG A 7 -6.29 -7.11 21.28
CA ARG A 7 -7.36 -7.17 20.26
C ARG A 7 -8.61 -6.38 20.65
N VAL A 8 -8.97 -6.34 21.92
CA VAL A 8 -10.09 -5.51 22.39
C VAL A 8 -9.75 -4.03 22.20
N LEU A 9 -8.55 -3.60 22.57
CA LEU A 9 -8.09 -2.23 22.35
C LEU A 9 -8.05 -1.86 20.85
N ASP A 10 -7.64 -2.78 19.98
CA ASP A 10 -7.62 -2.56 18.53
C ASP A 10 -9.04 -2.38 17.98
N CYS A 11 -9.98 -3.22 18.42
CA CYS A 11 -11.40 -3.07 18.07
C CYS A 11 -11.98 -1.76 18.59
N LEU A 12 -11.62 -1.32 19.81
CA LEU A 12 -12.05 -0.05 20.37
C LEU A 12 -11.48 1.14 19.59
N PHE A 13 -10.21 1.08 19.18
CA PHE A 13 -9.61 2.10 18.33
C PHE A 13 -10.32 2.21 16.98
N VAL A 14 -10.57 1.07 16.33
CA VAL A 14 -11.32 1.05 15.06
C VAL A 14 -12.75 1.60 15.23
N ALA A 15 -13.44 1.25 16.33
CA ALA A 15 -14.75 1.80 16.64
C ALA A 15 -14.68 3.32 16.86
N PHE A 16 -13.69 3.80 17.61
CA PHE A 16 -13.46 5.23 17.83
C PHE A 16 -13.22 5.98 16.52
N VAL A 17 -12.38 5.46 15.62
CA VAL A 17 -12.16 6.05 14.28
C VAL A 17 -13.46 6.13 13.50
N CYS A 18 -14.28 5.08 13.52
CA CYS A 18 -15.59 5.08 12.85
C CYS A 18 -16.55 6.11 13.46
N SER A 19 -16.61 6.22 14.79
CA SER A 19 -17.46 7.21 15.48
C SER A 19 -17.01 8.65 15.21
N ALA A 20 -15.70 8.93 15.29
CA ALA A 20 -15.15 10.24 14.97
C ALA A 20 -15.39 10.61 13.50
N GLY A 21 -15.18 9.67 12.57
CA GLY A 21 -15.46 9.88 11.17
C GLY A 21 -16.94 10.07 10.85
N LEU A 22 -17.85 9.42 11.60
CA LEU A 22 -19.29 9.65 11.48
C LEU A 22 -19.67 11.07 11.91
N LEU A 23 -19.09 11.58 13.01
CA LEU A 23 -19.29 12.96 13.46
C LEU A 23 -18.77 13.98 12.44
N LEU A 24 -17.66 13.67 11.79
CA LEU A 24 -17.04 14.52 10.76
C LEU A 24 -17.57 14.26 9.34
N LEU A 25 -18.52 13.35 9.16
CA LEU A 25 -18.92 12.83 7.86
C LEU A 25 -19.31 13.94 6.85
N PRO A 26 -20.10 14.97 7.21
CA PRO A 26 -20.42 16.04 6.27
C PRO A 26 -19.17 16.75 5.75
N LEU A 27 -18.19 17.02 6.62
CA LEU A 27 -16.92 17.66 6.25
C LEU A 27 -16.09 16.75 5.33
N LEU A 28 -15.99 15.46 5.66
CA LEU A 28 -15.23 14.48 4.90
C LEU A 28 -15.82 14.19 3.51
N LEU A 29 -17.14 14.36 3.35
CA LEU A 29 -17.82 14.26 2.06
C LEU A 29 -17.59 15.49 1.18
N LEU A 30 -17.53 16.68 1.78
CA LEU A 30 -17.42 17.95 1.05
C LEU A 30 -15.99 18.34 0.68
N SER A 31 -14.97 17.80 1.36
CA SER A 31 -13.58 18.21 1.16
C SER A 31 -12.62 17.03 1.09
N LEU A 32 -12.01 16.83 -0.08
CA LEU A 32 -10.96 15.83 -0.28
C LEU A 32 -9.74 16.13 0.61
N ARG A 33 -9.37 17.41 0.74
CA ARG A 33 -8.26 17.82 1.63
C ARG A 33 -8.54 17.48 3.09
N ALA A 34 -9.77 17.74 3.57
CA ALA A 34 -10.14 17.38 4.94
C ALA A 34 -10.09 15.86 5.15
N ARG A 35 -10.53 15.09 4.15
CA ARG A 35 -10.44 13.62 4.16
C ARG A 35 -9.00 13.13 4.24
N GLN A 36 -8.13 13.65 3.38
CA GLN A 36 -6.70 13.33 3.34
C GLN A 36 -6.02 13.69 4.66
N TRP A 37 -6.26 14.89 5.19
CA TRP A 37 -5.71 15.33 6.47
C TRP A 37 -6.15 14.43 7.61
N PHE A 38 -7.45 14.11 7.68
CA PHE A 38 -8.00 13.24 8.71
C PHE A 38 -7.41 11.82 8.63
N PHE A 39 -7.27 11.29 7.42
CA PHE A 39 -6.66 9.98 7.19
C PHE A 39 -5.19 9.93 7.62
N VAL A 40 -4.38 10.94 7.29
CA VAL A 40 -2.98 11.00 7.75
C VAL A 40 -2.89 10.98 9.28
N ARG A 41 -3.81 11.64 9.99
CA ARG A 41 -3.85 11.60 11.46
C ARG A 41 -4.26 10.23 12.00
N ILE A 42 -5.23 9.57 11.38
CA ILE A 42 -5.59 8.18 11.73
C ILE A 42 -4.36 7.28 11.58
N ILE A 43 -3.67 7.35 10.43
CA ILE A 43 -2.50 6.51 10.16
C ILE A 43 -1.36 6.81 11.13
N ALA A 44 -1.10 8.08 11.45
CA ALA A 44 -0.07 8.44 12.43
C ALA A 44 -0.34 7.85 13.83
N VAL A 45 -1.60 7.91 14.29
CA VAL A 45 -2.00 7.32 15.58
C VAL A 45 -1.99 5.80 15.52
N ALA A 46 -2.47 5.22 14.42
CA ALA A 46 -2.47 3.77 14.20
C ALA A 46 -1.04 3.21 14.22
N SER A 47 -0.10 3.84 13.51
CA SER A 47 1.32 3.46 13.52
C SER A 47 1.95 3.56 14.90
N TRP A 48 1.55 4.53 15.73
CA TRP A 48 2.02 4.63 17.12
C TRP A 48 1.43 3.55 18.03
N LEU A 49 0.13 3.24 17.90
CA LEU A 49 -0.56 2.23 18.70
C LEU A 49 -0.16 0.80 18.34
N TRP A 50 -0.07 0.52 17.04
CA TRP A 50 0.14 -0.82 16.52
C TRP A 50 1.61 -1.13 16.30
N GLY A 51 2.48 -0.12 16.23
CA GLY A 51 3.82 -0.30 15.69
C GLY A 51 3.72 -0.79 14.25
N ASP A 52 4.64 -1.67 13.85
CA ASP A 52 4.55 -2.34 12.55
C ASP A 52 3.99 -3.77 12.69
N VAL A 53 2.67 -3.89 12.87
CA VAL A 53 1.98 -5.20 12.85
C VAL A 53 2.16 -5.96 11.54
N PHE A 54 2.68 -5.31 10.51
CA PHE A 54 2.95 -5.89 9.20
C PHE A 54 4.42 -6.28 9.02
N GLU A 55 5.27 -6.10 10.02
CA GLU A 55 6.73 -6.23 9.90
C GLU A 55 7.16 -7.50 9.15
N ASP A 56 6.71 -8.68 9.60
CA ASP A 56 7.11 -9.95 8.99
C ASP A 56 6.64 -10.07 7.54
N THR A 57 5.39 -9.69 7.28
CA THR A 57 4.78 -9.77 5.94
C THR A 57 5.43 -8.77 4.98
N ARG A 58 5.69 -7.54 5.46
CA ARG A 58 6.35 -6.47 4.70
C ARG A 58 7.79 -6.84 4.42
N ARG A 59 8.53 -7.34 5.41
CA ARG A 59 9.91 -7.80 5.26
C ARG A 59 10.01 -8.88 4.19
N GLU A 60 9.11 -9.85 4.20
CA GLU A 60 9.11 -10.93 3.22
C GLU A 60 8.69 -10.43 1.82
N ALA A 61 7.68 -9.58 1.72
CA ALA A 61 7.24 -9.00 0.44
C ALA A 61 8.35 -8.17 -0.20
N ILE A 62 8.94 -7.23 0.55
CA ILE A 62 9.96 -6.29 0.06
C ILE A 62 11.27 -7.02 -0.28
N ALA A 63 11.57 -8.17 0.35
CA ALA A 63 12.71 -9.01 -0.03
C ALA A 63 12.64 -9.52 -1.48
N ALA A 64 11.46 -9.50 -2.13
CA ALA A 64 11.35 -9.81 -3.55
C ALA A 64 12.10 -8.83 -4.47
N LEU A 65 12.54 -7.68 -3.95
CA LEU A 65 13.40 -6.71 -4.65
C LEU A 65 14.88 -7.08 -4.64
N ASP A 66 15.28 -8.09 -3.87
CA ASP A 66 16.69 -8.49 -3.74
C ASP A 66 17.18 -9.27 -4.98
N GLU A 67 16.29 -9.98 -5.67
CA GLU A 67 16.63 -10.84 -6.82
C GLU A 67 16.72 -10.13 -8.19
N PRO A 68 15.86 -9.15 -8.57
CA PRO A 68 15.96 -8.54 -9.89
C PRO A 68 17.27 -7.76 -10.07
N GLU A 69 17.89 -7.92 -11.24
CA GLU A 69 18.97 -7.05 -11.70
C GLU A 69 18.40 -5.89 -12.51
N SER A 70 19.04 -4.72 -12.44
CA SER A 70 18.55 -3.57 -13.18
C SER A 70 18.69 -3.78 -14.69
N SER A 71 17.67 -3.38 -15.43
CA SER A 71 17.72 -3.24 -16.89
C SER A 71 18.71 -2.16 -17.34
N ASP A 72 18.97 -1.19 -16.48
CA ASP A 72 19.92 -0.09 -16.67
C ASP A 72 21.36 -0.58 -16.39
N PRO A 73 22.29 -0.52 -17.37
CA PRO A 73 23.65 -1.02 -17.20
C PRO A 73 24.43 -0.37 -16.06
N GLU A 74 24.23 0.92 -15.81
CA GLU A 74 24.95 1.65 -14.75
C GLU A 74 24.44 1.23 -13.38
N LEU A 75 23.11 1.19 -13.20
CA LEU A 75 22.52 0.71 -11.95
C LEU A 75 22.86 -0.76 -11.69
N ARG A 76 22.91 -1.58 -12.74
CA ARG A 76 23.30 -2.99 -12.63
C ARG A 76 24.73 -3.15 -12.12
N SER A 77 25.68 -2.37 -12.64
CA SER A 77 27.07 -2.44 -12.16
C SER A 77 27.21 -2.02 -10.69
N ASP A 78 26.37 -1.11 -10.23
CA ASP A 78 26.38 -0.62 -8.84
C ASP A 78 25.58 -1.52 -7.88
N GLY A 79 24.93 -2.57 -8.40
CA GLY A 79 24.03 -3.40 -7.59
C GLY A 79 22.79 -2.63 -7.12
N GLU A 80 22.37 -1.60 -7.86
CA GLU A 80 21.16 -0.82 -7.64
C GLU A 80 20.02 -1.27 -8.56
N ILE A 81 18.80 -0.84 -8.27
CA ILE A 81 17.63 -0.98 -9.16
C ILE A 81 16.81 0.30 -9.11
N ARG A 82 16.02 0.53 -10.16
CA ARG A 82 15.03 1.61 -10.21
C ARG A 82 13.66 1.11 -9.79
N VAL A 83 13.11 1.74 -8.77
CA VAL A 83 11.85 1.36 -8.10
C VAL A 83 10.86 2.50 -8.17
N LEU A 84 9.62 2.18 -8.54
CA LEU A 84 8.47 3.07 -8.36
C LEU A 84 7.60 2.54 -7.23
N GLU A 85 7.30 3.34 -6.23
CA GLU A 85 6.22 3.03 -5.28
C GLU A 85 4.99 3.89 -5.57
N ILE A 86 3.83 3.25 -5.59
CA ILE A 86 2.56 3.94 -5.76
C ILE A 86 1.89 4.03 -4.38
N GLY A 87 1.63 5.25 -3.93
CA GLY A 87 1.05 5.54 -2.62
C GLY A 87 1.99 5.24 -1.46
N ALA A 88 3.24 5.68 -1.53
CA ALA A 88 4.22 5.40 -0.49
C ALA A 88 3.88 5.98 0.89
N GLY A 89 2.95 6.95 0.95
CA GLY A 89 2.54 7.59 2.19
C GLY A 89 3.74 8.17 2.92
N SER A 90 3.98 7.73 4.16
CA SER A 90 5.12 8.18 4.97
C SER A 90 6.43 7.41 4.71
N GLY A 91 6.48 6.48 3.76
CA GLY A 91 7.69 5.67 3.48
C GLY A 91 7.82 4.43 4.35
N ALA A 92 6.72 3.70 4.60
CA ALA A 92 6.69 2.54 5.50
C ALA A 92 7.60 1.37 5.06
N ASN A 93 7.93 1.28 3.77
CA ASN A 93 8.74 0.19 3.21
C ASN A 93 10.26 0.42 3.32
N PHE A 94 10.72 1.65 3.61
CA PHE A 94 12.15 2.00 3.51
C PHE A 94 13.06 1.19 4.43
N GLY A 95 12.60 0.87 5.63
CA GLY A 95 13.36 0.06 6.59
C GLY A 95 13.57 -1.40 6.17
N TYR A 96 12.86 -1.85 5.13
CA TYR A 96 12.90 -3.23 4.63
C TYR A 96 13.73 -3.38 3.36
N LEU A 97 14.15 -2.27 2.73
CA LEU A 97 15.01 -2.28 1.56
C LEU A 97 16.43 -2.71 1.95
N ARG A 98 16.91 -3.82 1.38
CA ARG A 98 18.23 -4.36 1.72
C ARG A 98 19.36 -3.79 0.87
N ARG A 99 19.06 -3.32 -0.35
CA ARG A 99 19.99 -2.68 -1.29
C ARG A 99 19.67 -1.20 -1.51
N LYS A 100 20.59 -0.49 -2.15
CA LYS A 100 20.35 0.89 -2.60
C LYS A 100 19.43 0.89 -3.81
N VAL A 101 18.49 1.84 -3.85
CA VAL A 101 17.47 1.94 -4.89
C VAL A 101 17.34 3.38 -5.37
N ARG A 102 17.14 3.54 -6.68
CA ARG A 102 16.69 4.78 -7.31
C ARG A 102 15.19 4.82 -7.24
N TYR A 103 14.64 5.85 -6.60
CA TYR A 103 13.28 5.78 -6.09
C TYR A 103 12.38 6.88 -6.65
N TRP A 104 11.24 6.45 -7.21
CA TRP A 104 10.14 7.33 -7.58
C TRP A 104 8.93 7.04 -6.71
N ASN A 105 8.16 8.08 -6.40
CA ASN A 105 6.86 7.95 -5.75
C ASN A 105 5.76 8.60 -6.59
N VAL A 106 4.60 7.95 -6.68
CA VAL A 106 3.35 8.54 -7.20
C VAL A 106 2.32 8.52 -6.07
N ASP A 107 1.90 9.69 -5.59
CA ASP A 107 0.90 9.79 -4.52
C ASP A 107 0.08 11.09 -4.65
N PRO A 108 -1.27 11.04 -4.66
CA PRO A 108 -2.10 12.25 -4.76
C PRO A 108 -2.23 12.98 -3.41
N ASN A 109 -1.85 12.35 -2.30
CA ASN A 109 -2.01 12.89 -0.96
C ASN A 109 -0.74 13.60 -0.48
N THR A 110 -0.68 14.91 -0.70
CA THR A 110 0.45 15.75 -0.29
C THR A 110 0.58 15.89 1.24
N GLU A 111 -0.43 15.52 2.03
CA GLU A 111 -0.36 15.58 3.50
C GLU A 111 0.70 14.63 4.09
N PHE A 112 1.10 13.59 3.36
CA PHE A 112 2.19 12.69 3.75
C PHE A 112 3.59 13.23 3.44
N GLN A 113 3.71 14.26 2.60
CA GLN A 113 4.99 14.67 2.01
C GLN A 113 6.08 14.98 3.05
N ASN A 114 5.73 15.73 4.10
CA ASN A 114 6.68 16.05 5.17
C ASN A 114 7.15 14.78 5.91
N PHE A 115 6.22 13.86 6.24
CA PHE A 115 6.57 12.61 6.90
C PHE A 115 7.47 11.73 6.02
N PHE A 116 7.18 11.65 4.73
CA PHE A 116 8.00 10.93 3.77
C PHE A 116 9.40 11.51 3.69
N LEU A 117 9.53 12.83 3.50
CA LEU A 117 10.86 13.48 3.36
C LEU A 117 11.70 13.31 4.62
N GLU A 118 11.09 13.39 5.80
CA GLU A 118 11.78 13.09 7.07
C GLU A 118 12.18 11.62 7.20
N THR A 119 11.41 10.71 6.59
CA THR A 119 11.72 9.28 6.60
C THR A 119 12.84 8.96 5.60
N VAL A 120 12.82 9.51 4.38
CA VAL A 120 13.91 9.36 3.39
C VAL A 120 15.26 9.75 3.98
N LYS A 121 15.35 10.86 4.73
CA LYS A 121 16.61 11.29 5.39
C LYS A 121 17.21 10.23 6.32
N LYS A 122 16.38 9.33 6.88
CA LYS A 122 16.82 8.26 7.80
C LYS A 122 17.30 7.02 7.05
N TYR A 123 17.01 6.89 5.75
CA TYR A 123 17.30 5.71 4.95
C TYR A 123 18.14 6.08 3.72
N PRO A 124 19.47 6.21 3.86
CA PRO A 124 20.37 6.61 2.76
C PRO A 124 20.42 5.61 1.59
N LYS A 125 19.84 4.42 1.75
CA LYS A 125 19.65 3.45 0.66
C LYS A 125 18.56 3.88 -0.33
N VAL A 126 17.71 4.83 0.04
CA VAL A 126 16.64 5.35 -0.82
C VAL A 126 17.11 6.66 -1.43
N GLU A 127 17.46 6.62 -2.72
CA GLU A 127 17.83 7.82 -3.45
C GLU A 127 16.64 8.31 -4.27
N MET A 128 15.99 9.38 -3.80
CA MET A 128 14.84 9.97 -4.47
C MET A 128 15.24 10.64 -5.78
N GLU A 129 14.69 10.14 -6.88
CA GLU A 129 14.83 10.76 -8.20
C GLU A 129 13.61 11.64 -8.53
N ARG A 130 12.41 11.21 -8.15
CA ARG A 130 11.19 11.99 -8.44
C ARG A 130 10.04 11.72 -7.47
N TRP A 131 9.30 12.78 -7.16
CA TRP A 131 7.96 12.69 -6.58
C TRP A 131 6.94 13.21 -7.58
N VAL A 132 5.96 12.38 -7.93
CA VAL A 132 4.85 12.73 -8.81
C VAL A 132 3.58 12.87 -7.97
N VAL A 133 2.99 14.06 -7.97
CA VAL A 133 1.68 14.27 -7.35
C VAL A 133 0.62 13.85 -8.35
N GLY A 134 0.09 12.64 -8.21
CA GLY A 134 -0.80 12.04 -9.19
C GLY A 134 -1.45 10.75 -8.69
N TYR A 135 -2.44 10.28 -9.44
CA TYR A 135 -3.18 9.05 -9.12
C TYR A 135 -2.50 7.85 -9.81
N GLY A 136 -2.51 6.68 -9.16
CA GLY A 136 -1.93 5.47 -9.73
C GLY A 136 -2.67 4.96 -10.97
N GLU A 137 -3.93 5.37 -11.15
CA GLU A 137 -4.76 5.05 -12.32
C GLU A 137 -4.39 5.84 -13.58
N ASP A 138 -3.56 6.88 -13.44
CA ASP A 138 -3.15 7.77 -14.52
C ASP A 138 -1.72 8.26 -14.28
N MET A 139 -0.74 7.45 -14.68
CA MET A 139 0.68 7.75 -14.53
C MET A 139 1.28 8.30 -15.83
N ARG A 140 0.57 9.20 -16.53
CA ARG A 140 1.01 9.81 -17.80
C ARG A 140 2.40 10.48 -17.74
N ASP A 141 2.77 11.01 -16.58
CA ASP A 141 4.06 11.66 -16.33
C ASP A 141 5.18 10.68 -15.93
N VAL A 142 4.86 9.37 -15.92
CA VAL A 142 5.75 8.27 -15.58
C VAL A 142 6.08 7.46 -16.85
N PRO A 143 7.38 7.33 -17.19
CA PRO A 143 7.79 6.66 -18.42
C PRO A 143 7.42 5.17 -18.44
N ALA A 144 7.08 4.67 -19.63
CA ALA A 144 6.86 3.24 -19.86
C ALA A 144 8.20 2.47 -19.86
N GLY A 145 8.21 1.22 -19.40
CA GLY A 145 9.39 0.35 -19.47
C GLY A 145 10.64 0.92 -18.81
N HIS A 146 10.50 1.55 -17.64
CA HIS A 146 11.58 2.30 -16.98
C HIS A 146 11.99 1.75 -15.62
N PHE A 147 11.08 1.05 -14.94
CA PHE A 147 11.29 0.57 -13.58
C PHE A 147 11.57 -0.93 -13.57
N ASP A 148 12.58 -1.33 -12.81
CA ASP A 148 12.91 -2.73 -12.57
C ASP A 148 11.90 -3.37 -11.60
N ALA A 149 11.35 -2.54 -10.70
CA ALA A 149 10.26 -2.95 -9.82
C ALA A 149 9.25 -1.84 -9.53
N VAL A 150 8.02 -2.24 -9.25
CA VAL A 150 6.93 -1.40 -8.75
C VAL A 150 6.46 -1.95 -7.41
N ILE A 151 6.30 -1.10 -6.41
CA ILE A 151 5.79 -1.46 -5.08
C ILE A 151 4.36 -0.93 -4.91
N VAL A 152 3.48 -1.79 -4.42
CA VAL A 152 2.08 -1.48 -4.11
C VAL A 152 1.73 -2.10 -2.76
N THR A 153 1.67 -1.29 -1.70
CA THR A 153 1.35 -1.78 -0.34
C THR A 153 0.16 -1.03 0.27
N HIS A 154 -0.90 -1.76 0.60
CA HIS A 154 -2.19 -1.25 1.09
C HIS A 154 -2.78 -0.11 0.26
N LEU A 155 -2.61 -0.19 -1.06
CA LEU A 155 -3.04 0.83 -2.02
C LEU A 155 -4.29 0.39 -2.80
N LEU A 156 -4.31 -0.84 -3.32
CA LEU A 156 -5.33 -1.26 -4.29
C LEU A 156 -6.73 -1.25 -3.69
N CYS A 157 -6.86 -1.35 -2.37
CA CYS A 157 -8.13 -1.18 -1.67
C CYS A 157 -8.67 0.26 -1.71
N SER A 158 -7.84 1.28 -1.93
CA SER A 158 -8.21 2.70 -1.80
C SER A 158 -8.39 3.45 -3.13
N VAL A 159 -7.86 2.89 -4.21
CA VAL A 159 -7.94 3.46 -5.56
C VAL A 159 -9.34 3.30 -6.17
N HIS A 160 -9.70 4.15 -7.12
CA HIS A 160 -10.99 4.08 -7.81
C HIS A 160 -11.04 2.91 -8.80
N SER A 161 -9.97 2.69 -9.56
CA SER A 161 -9.88 1.58 -10.52
C SER A 161 -8.57 0.81 -10.34
N PRO A 162 -8.57 -0.22 -9.47
CA PRO A 162 -7.38 -1.04 -9.24
C PRO A 162 -6.88 -1.74 -10.52
N GLU A 163 -7.77 -2.07 -11.46
CA GLU A 163 -7.39 -2.65 -12.75
C GLU A 163 -6.55 -1.67 -13.58
N LYS A 164 -6.91 -0.38 -13.59
CA LYS A 164 -6.09 0.65 -14.26
C LYS A 164 -4.74 0.84 -13.58
N VAL A 165 -4.70 0.82 -12.25
CA VAL A 165 -3.40 0.85 -11.54
C VAL A 165 -2.53 -0.32 -11.97
N LEU A 166 -3.08 -1.54 -11.99
CA LEU A 166 -2.33 -2.73 -12.38
C LEU A 166 -1.89 -2.70 -13.86
N GLN A 167 -2.71 -2.13 -14.75
CA GLN A 167 -2.32 -1.87 -16.15
C GLN A 167 -1.16 -0.89 -16.24
N GLU A 168 -1.22 0.21 -15.49
CA GLU A 168 -0.13 1.19 -15.43
C GLU A 168 1.13 0.60 -14.81
N CYS A 169 1.03 -0.22 -13.76
CA CYS A 169 2.17 -0.97 -13.20
C CYS A 169 2.87 -1.80 -14.29
N ARG A 170 2.11 -2.53 -15.10
CA ARG A 170 2.68 -3.30 -16.22
C ARG A 170 3.32 -2.42 -17.29
N ARG A 171 2.71 -1.28 -17.60
CA ARG A 171 3.23 -0.35 -18.61
C ARG A 171 4.58 0.24 -18.19
N VAL A 172 4.72 0.62 -16.91
CA VAL A 172 5.92 1.29 -16.41
C VAL A 172 7.05 0.33 -16.07
N LEU A 173 6.73 -0.93 -15.79
CA LEU A 173 7.71 -2.00 -15.60
C LEU A 173 8.45 -2.32 -16.90
N VAL A 174 9.75 -2.56 -16.78
CA VAL A 174 10.55 -3.20 -17.83
C VAL A 174 10.07 -4.64 -18.02
N LYS A 175 10.36 -5.23 -19.18
CA LYS A 175 10.07 -6.65 -19.42
C LYS A 175 10.80 -7.52 -18.39
N GLY A 176 10.08 -8.41 -17.70
CA GLY A 176 10.63 -9.21 -16.61
C GLY A 176 10.80 -8.47 -15.28
N GLY A 177 10.42 -7.19 -15.20
CA GLY A 177 10.39 -6.43 -13.96
C GLY A 177 9.31 -6.94 -12.99
N ARG A 178 9.40 -6.55 -11.72
CA ARG A 178 8.53 -7.08 -10.66
C ARG A 178 7.54 -6.08 -10.12
N LEU A 179 6.25 -6.44 -10.10
CA LEU A 179 5.29 -5.83 -9.19
C LEU A 179 5.40 -6.52 -7.84
N VAL A 180 5.89 -5.84 -6.81
CA VAL A 180 5.90 -6.30 -5.41
C VAL A 180 4.69 -5.74 -4.69
N PHE A 181 3.97 -6.60 -3.98
CA PHE A 181 2.72 -6.20 -3.33
C PHE A 181 2.53 -6.76 -1.93
N MET A 182 1.79 -5.99 -1.11
CA MET A 182 1.23 -6.42 0.18
C MET A 182 -0.10 -5.70 0.39
N GLU A 183 -1.19 -6.42 0.22
CA GLU A 183 -2.53 -5.84 0.16
C GLU A 183 -3.44 -6.44 1.22
N HIS A 184 -4.29 -5.58 1.80
CA HIS A 184 -5.47 -6.02 2.52
C HIS A 184 -6.47 -6.61 1.52
N VAL A 185 -7.13 -7.71 1.89
CA VAL A 185 -8.15 -8.34 1.04
C VAL A 185 -9.43 -8.67 1.79
N ALA A 186 -10.50 -8.80 1.02
CA ALA A 186 -11.77 -9.26 1.52
C ALA A 186 -11.65 -10.63 2.21
N GLN A 187 -12.43 -10.82 3.27
CA GLN A 187 -12.65 -12.10 3.91
C GLN A 187 -13.35 -13.07 2.95
N PRO A 188 -13.25 -14.40 3.18
CA PRO A 188 -13.88 -15.42 2.35
C PRO A 188 -15.37 -15.15 2.12
N LYS A 189 -15.85 -15.38 0.90
CA LYS A 189 -17.27 -15.24 0.56
C LYS A 189 -18.11 -16.11 1.50
N GLY A 190 -19.22 -15.57 2.01
CA GLY A 190 -20.10 -16.25 2.97
C GLY A 190 -19.66 -16.22 4.43
N SER A 191 -18.46 -15.71 4.75
CA SER A 191 -18.03 -15.56 6.14
C SER A 191 -18.70 -14.36 6.85
N VAL A 192 -18.79 -14.43 8.18
CA VAL A 192 -19.20 -13.29 9.02
C VAL A 192 -18.28 -12.09 8.81
N GLY A 193 -16.97 -12.33 8.65
CA GLY A 193 -16.01 -11.27 8.33
C GLY A 193 -16.35 -10.53 7.04
N ARG A 194 -16.74 -11.25 5.98
CA ARG A 194 -17.15 -10.65 4.70
C ARG A 194 -18.45 -9.86 4.83
N MET A 195 -19.40 -10.35 5.62
CA MET A 195 -20.63 -9.61 5.94
C MET A 195 -20.30 -8.29 6.63
N LEU A 196 -19.44 -8.31 7.66
CA LEU A 196 -19.02 -7.10 8.38
C LEU A 196 -18.28 -6.12 7.46
N GLN A 197 -17.35 -6.61 6.63
CA GLN A 197 -16.67 -5.77 5.65
C GLN A 197 -17.66 -5.09 4.70
N ASN A 198 -18.62 -5.83 4.14
CA ASN A 198 -19.64 -5.27 3.25
C ASN A 198 -20.48 -4.18 3.94
N MET A 199 -20.91 -4.42 5.19
CA MET A 199 -21.71 -3.46 5.95
C MET A 199 -20.93 -2.18 6.27
N LEU A 200 -19.65 -2.30 6.62
CA LEU A 200 -18.84 -1.17 7.06
C LEU A 200 -18.20 -0.40 5.90
N THR A 201 -18.03 -1.03 4.73
CA THR A 201 -17.33 -0.44 3.57
C THR A 201 -17.81 0.96 3.19
N PRO A 202 -19.13 1.27 3.09
CA PRO A 202 -19.57 2.60 2.64
C PRO A 202 -19.09 3.75 3.53
N LEU A 203 -19.13 3.55 4.85
CA LEU A 203 -18.63 4.54 5.81
C LEU A 203 -17.10 4.52 5.84
N TRP A 204 -16.51 3.31 5.86
CA TRP A 204 -15.06 3.13 5.88
C TRP A 204 -14.36 3.80 4.70
N SER A 205 -14.91 3.68 3.49
CA SER A 205 -14.30 4.29 2.30
C SER A 205 -14.28 5.81 2.36
N VAL A 206 -15.19 6.44 3.09
CA VAL A 206 -15.16 7.90 3.27
C VAL A 206 -14.12 8.28 4.32
N ILE A 207 -14.10 7.57 5.45
CA ILE A 207 -13.22 7.85 6.60
C ILE A 207 -11.75 7.53 6.28
N CYS A 208 -11.51 6.45 5.55
CA CYS A 208 -10.19 5.90 5.24
C CYS A 208 -9.79 6.14 3.78
N CYS A 209 -10.05 7.35 3.27
CA CYS A 209 -9.53 7.83 1.98
C CYS A 209 -9.73 6.91 0.77
N GLY A 210 -10.90 6.26 0.67
CA GLY A 210 -11.29 5.42 -0.45
C GLY A 210 -11.18 3.91 -0.18
N CYS A 211 -10.59 3.50 0.96
CA CYS A 211 -10.38 2.09 1.28
C CYS A 211 -11.70 1.28 1.25
N CYS A 212 -11.75 0.24 0.41
CA CYS A 212 -12.86 -0.69 0.34
C CYS A 212 -12.49 -2.01 1.02
N LEU A 213 -13.03 -2.23 2.23
CA LEU A 213 -12.76 -3.42 3.06
C LEU A 213 -13.12 -4.75 2.38
N ASN A 214 -14.04 -4.74 1.43
CA ASN A 214 -14.52 -5.93 0.75
C ASN A 214 -13.89 -6.14 -0.64
N ARG A 215 -12.78 -5.46 -0.95
CA ARG A 215 -12.08 -5.59 -2.22
C ARG A 215 -11.24 -6.86 -2.28
N ASP A 216 -11.35 -7.57 -3.40
CA ASP A 216 -10.62 -8.83 -3.64
C ASP A 216 -9.34 -8.57 -4.44
N SER A 217 -8.41 -7.78 -3.88
CA SER A 217 -7.20 -7.35 -4.58
C SER A 217 -6.31 -8.51 -5.03
N GLY A 218 -6.33 -9.64 -4.31
CA GLY A 218 -5.58 -10.84 -4.72
C GLY A 218 -6.05 -11.40 -6.07
N GLU A 219 -7.36 -11.49 -6.28
CA GLU A 219 -7.91 -11.92 -7.57
C GLU A 219 -7.66 -10.89 -8.68
N LEU A 220 -7.67 -9.60 -8.36
CA LEU A 220 -7.33 -8.55 -9.34
C LEU A 220 -5.87 -8.68 -9.81
N ILE A 221 -4.94 -8.91 -8.89
CA ILE A 221 -3.52 -9.12 -9.22
C ILE A 221 -3.34 -10.37 -10.08
N ARG A 222 -3.98 -11.50 -9.72
CA ARG A 222 -3.93 -12.74 -10.52
C ARG A 222 -4.41 -12.53 -11.95
N ASN A 223 -5.44 -11.71 -12.14
CA ASN A 223 -6.06 -11.48 -13.45
C ASN A 223 -5.49 -10.27 -14.20
N ALA A 224 -4.47 -9.59 -13.67
CA ALA A 224 -3.88 -8.41 -14.30
C ALA A 224 -3.00 -8.73 -15.53
N GLY A 225 -2.81 -10.01 -15.84
CA GLY A 225 -2.09 -10.51 -17.02
C GLY A 225 -0.57 -10.45 -16.91
N PHE A 226 -0.03 -10.37 -15.70
CA PHE A 226 1.39 -10.67 -15.44
C PHE A 226 1.72 -12.09 -15.90
N SER A 227 2.96 -12.33 -16.32
CA SER A 227 3.43 -13.63 -16.81
C SER A 227 3.47 -14.69 -15.69
N GLU A 228 3.85 -14.27 -14.49
CA GLU A 228 3.91 -15.11 -13.29
C GLU A 228 3.39 -14.32 -12.09
N VAL A 229 2.71 -15.01 -11.16
CA VAL A 229 2.17 -14.42 -9.92
C VAL A 229 2.47 -15.33 -8.74
N HIS A 230 3.39 -14.89 -7.88
CA HIS A 230 3.75 -15.55 -6.62
C HIS A 230 3.00 -14.87 -5.48
N LEU A 231 1.81 -15.37 -5.17
CA LEU A 231 0.93 -14.81 -4.14
C LEU A 231 0.86 -15.74 -2.92
N LYS A 232 1.11 -15.17 -1.75
CA LYS A 232 0.92 -15.81 -0.44
C LYS A 232 -0.23 -15.12 0.29
N GLU A 233 -0.94 -15.88 1.10
CA GLU A 233 -2.01 -15.36 1.96
C GLU A 233 -1.56 -15.44 3.42
N THR A 234 -1.94 -14.43 4.21
CA THR A 234 -1.67 -14.41 5.65
C THR A 234 -2.78 -13.68 6.41
N ASN A 235 -2.83 -13.91 7.72
CA ASN A 235 -3.63 -13.13 8.65
C ASN A 235 -2.69 -12.41 9.61
N VAL A 236 -2.73 -11.08 9.61
CA VAL A 236 -1.98 -10.25 10.55
C VAL A 236 -2.80 -10.01 11.83
N ASP A 237 -2.15 -9.73 12.96
CA ASP A 237 -2.82 -9.51 14.25
C ASP A 237 -3.57 -8.17 14.26
N MET A 238 -4.74 -8.16 13.65
CA MET A 238 -5.65 -7.03 13.50
C MET A 238 -7.12 -7.49 13.62
N PRO A 239 -8.08 -6.55 13.78
CA PRO A 239 -9.51 -6.88 13.78
C PRO A 239 -9.94 -7.68 12.54
N VAL A 240 -11.00 -8.48 12.69
CA VAL A 240 -11.45 -9.43 11.64
C VAL A 240 -11.69 -8.79 10.27
N ILE A 241 -12.08 -7.52 10.24
CA ILE A 241 -12.31 -6.78 8.99
C ILE A 241 -11.01 -6.39 8.27
N LEU A 242 -9.88 -6.39 8.97
CA LEU A 242 -8.56 -5.96 8.50
C LEU A 242 -7.51 -7.08 8.49
N THR A 243 -7.72 -8.21 9.17
CA THR A 243 -6.68 -9.22 9.38
C THR A 243 -6.14 -9.89 8.10
N ARG A 244 -6.99 -10.14 7.10
CA ARG A 244 -6.60 -10.95 5.93
C ARG A 244 -5.80 -10.12 4.92
N HIS A 245 -4.65 -10.65 4.51
CA HIS A 245 -3.75 -10.04 3.55
C HIS A 245 -3.27 -11.02 2.49
N VAL A 246 -2.89 -10.47 1.34
CA VAL A 246 -2.09 -11.16 0.33
C VAL A 246 -0.79 -10.40 0.12
N TYR A 247 0.29 -11.10 -0.17
CA TYR A 247 1.58 -10.48 -0.43
C TYR A 247 2.44 -11.35 -1.35
N GLY A 248 3.46 -10.75 -1.94
CA GLY A 248 4.39 -11.43 -2.83
C GLY A 248 4.74 -10.57 -4.02
N TYR A 249 4.92 -11.19 -5.19
CA TYR A 249 5.28 -10.48 -6.40
C TYR A 249 4.67 -11.08 -7.67
N ALA A 250 4.63 -10.28 -8.73
CA ALA A 250 4.23 -10.67 -10.07
C ALA A 250 5.24 -10.16 -11.11
N VAL A 251 5.41 -10.87 -12.23
CA VAL A 251 6.43 -10.60 -13.25
C VAL A 251 5.80 -10.03 -14.53
N ALA A 252 6.29 -8.88 -14.99
CA ALA A 252 5.76 -8.16 -16.16
C ALA A 252 6.08 -8.81 -17.51
#